data_AF-A0A7H4MLB9-F1
#
_entry.id   AF-A0A7H4MLB9-F1
#
_cell.length_a   1.000
_cell.length_b   1.000
_cell.length_c   1.000
_cell.angle_alpha   90.00
_cell.angle_beta   90.00
_cell.angle_gamma   90.00
#
_symmetry.space_group_name_H-M   'P 1'
#
loop_
_entity.id
_entity.type
_entity.pdbx_description
1 polymer ?
#
loop_
_entity_poly.entity_id
_entity_poly.type
_entity_poly.pdbx_seq_one_letter_code
_entity_poly.pdbx_strand_id
1 'polypeptide(L)'
;MLGTAFAVVIAKQLYGGLGHNPFNPAMIGYVVLLISFPVQMTSWLPSYEIAAQVPTFSDVLQMIFTGHTAAGGDMASLRLGIDGVSQATPLDTFKTSLHAGHSVQQVLQLPVYGGVLAGLGWQWVNIAWLAGGLFLLWQKAIRWHIPVSFLVSLGLCATLGWLFSPQSLASPQMHLFSGATMLGAFFILTDPVTASTTNRGA
;
A
#
# COMPACT_ATOMS: atom_id res chain seq x y z
N MET A 1 18.21 -2.37 4.54
CA MET A 1 19.63 -2.30 4.13
C MET A 1 19.90 -3.02 2.82
N LEU A 2 19.45 -4.27 2.64
CA LEU A 2 19.68 -5.00 1.38
C LEU A 2 18.99 -4.33 0.17
N GLY A 3 17.70 -3.99 0.30
CA GLY A 3 16.95 -3.32 -0.78
C GLY A 3 17.43 -1.92 -1.11
N THR A 4 17.86 -1.15 -0.10
CA THR A 4 18.46 0.18 -0.30
C THR A 4 19.82 0.10 -0.96
N ALA A 5 20.66 -0.89 -0.59
CA ALA A 5 21.93 -1.13 -1.25
C ALA A 5 21.74 -1.50 -2.72
N PHE A 6 20.79 -2.39 -3.03
CA PHE A 6 20.49 -2.76 -4.40
C PHE A 6 19.93 -1.58 -5.22
N ALA A 7 18.99 -0.82 -4.66
CA ALA A 7 18.44 0.38 -5.29
C ALA A 7 19.53 1.40 -5.63
N VAL A 8 20.48 1.63 -4.71
CA VAL A 8 21.53 2.63 -4.94
C VAL A 8 22.59 2.10 -5.91
N VAL A 9 23.11 0.90 -5.69
CA VAL A 9 24.24 0.36 -6.48
C VAL A 9 23.78 -0.05 -7.88
N ILE A 10 22.68 -0.79 -7.98
CA ILE A 10 22.25 -1.36 -9.25
C ILE A 10 21.29 -0.45 -10.00
N ALA A 11 20.27 0.08 -9.32
CA ALA A 11 19.25 0.86 -10.03
C ALA A 11 19.68 2.31 -10.31
N LYS A 12 20.65 2.86 -9.56
CA LYS A 12 21.08 4.26 -9.68
C LYS A 12 22.52 4.44 -10.17
N GLN A 13 23.50 3.77 -9.58
CA GLN A 13 24.91 4.00 -9.92
C GLN A 13 25.32 3.38 -11.26
N LEU A 14 24.74 2.24 -11.65
CA LEU A 14 25.01 1.58 -12.95
C LEU A 14 24.58 2.41 -14.17
N TYR A 15 23.62 3.33 -14.00
CA TYR A 15 23.09 4.20 -15.07
C TYR A 15 23.68 5.61 -15.06
N GLY A 16 24.78 5.84 -14.32
CA GLY A 16 25.48 7.12 -14.33
C GLY A 16 25.05 8.11 -13.24
N GLY A 17 24.25 7.68 -12.26
CA GLY A 17 23.98 8.46 -11.04
C GLY A 17 22.68 9.28 -11.05
N LEU A 18 22.69 10.45 -10.39
CA LEU A 18 21.50 11.28 -10.20
C LEU A 18 21.03 11.90 -11.53
N GLY A 19 19.81 11.59 -11.96
CA GLY A 19 19.15 12.25 -13.11
C GLY A 19 19.09 11.43 -14.40
N HIS A 20 19.78 10.29 -14.48
CA HIS A 20 19.78 9.40 -15.67
C HIS A 20 19.11 8.04 -15.41
N ASN A 21 18.26 7.95 -14.38
CA ASN A 21 17.61 6.67 -14.05
C ASN A 21 16.42 6.43 -14.99
N PRO A 22 16.41 5.32 -15.78
CA PRO A 22 15.27 5.00 -16.64
C PRO A 22 14.01 4.65 -15.85
N PHE A 23 14.16 4.21 -14.59
CA PHE A 23 13.08 3.83 -13.70
C PHE A 23 13.33 4.35 -12.28
N ASN A 24 12.28 4.43 -11.46
CA ASN A 24 12.38 4.89 -10.09
C ASN A 24 13.24 3.89 -9.27
N PRO A 25 14.45 4.27 -8.80
CA PRO A 25 15.36 3.33 -8.15
C PRO A 25 14.80 2.75 -6.86
N ALA A 26 13.97 3.50 -6.12
CA ALA A 26 13.34 3.03 -4.89
C ALA A 26 12.35 1.90 -5.20
N MET A 27 11.60 2.02 -6.29
CA MET A 27 10.69 0.96 -6.75
C MET A 27 11.43 -0.28 -7.22
N ILE A 28 12.59 -0.15 -7.87
CA ILE A 28 13.41 -1.32 -8.22
C ILE A 28 13.87 -2.05 -6.95
N GLY A 29 14.35 -1.33 -5.94
CA GLY A 29 14.69 -1.93 -4.64
C GLY A 29 13.51 -2.65 -3.98
N TYR A 30 12.32 -2.05 -4.05
CA TYR A 30 11.08 -2.65 -3.54
C TYR A 30 10.73 -3.95 -4.28
N VAL A 31 10.77 -3.96 -5.62
CA VAL A 31 10.48 -5.15 -6.43
C VAL A 31 11.45 -6.30 -6.12
N VAL A 32 12.74 -6.01 -5.96
CA VAL A 32 13.75 -7.02 -5.61
C VAL A 32 13.44 -7.63 -4.24
N LEU A 33 13.12 -6.81 -3.24
CA LEU A 33 12.73 -7.33 -1.93
C LEU A 33 11.44 -8.14 -1.99
N LEU A 34 10.45 -7.74 -2.79
CA LEU A 34 9.20 -8.47 -2.95
C LEU A 34 9.43 -9.85 -3.55
N ILE A 35 10.31 -9.97 -4.54
CA ILE A 35 10.66 -11.25 -5.18
C ILE A 35 11.52 -12.12 -4.25
N SER A 36 12.52 -11.54 -3.57
CA SER A 36 13.46 -12.28 -2.76
C SER A 36 12.94 -12.62 -1.35
N PHE A 37 12.06 -11.80 -0.78
CA PHE A 37 11.56 -11.91 0.60
C PHE A 37 10.05 -11.66 0.67
N PRO A 38 9.22 -12.45 -0.04
CA PRO A 38 7.78 -12.19 -0.15
C PRO A 38 7.06 -12.24 1.20
N VAL A 39 7.41 -13.19 2.07
CA VAL A 39 6.73 -13.40 3.37
C VAL A 39 6.90 -12.18 4.29
N GLN A 40 8.10 -11.61 4.33
CA GLN A 40 8.39 -10.44 5.16
C GLN A 40 7.72 -9.17 4.62
N MET A 41 7.48 -9.10 3.30
CA MET A 41 6.85 -7.95 2.63
C MET A 41 5.32 -7.97 2.67
N THR A 42 4.72 -9.12 3.00
CA THR A 42 3.26 -9.28 3.09
C THR A 42 2.77 -9.48 4.52
N SER A 43 3.66 -9.49 5.53
CA SER A 43 3.28 -9.59 6.93
C SER A 43 2.90 -8.22 7.51
N TRP A 44 1.60 -7.94 7.59
CA TRP A 44 1.06 -6.72 8.18
C TRP A 44 0.48 -7.00 9.58
N LEU A 45 0.61 -6.02 10.48
CA LEU A 45 -0.03 -6.03 11.79
C LEU A 45 -1.53 -5.74 11.65
N PRO A 46 -2.38 -6.37 12.49
CA PRO A 46 -3.81 -6.08 12.49
C PRO A 46 -4.11 -4.64 12.92
N SER A 47 -5.25 -4.11 12.48
CA SER A 47 -5.74 -2.81 12.93
C SER A 47 -6.03 -2.82 14.43
N TYR A 48 -5.85 -1.67 15.08
CA TYR A 48 -6.03 -1.50 16.53
C TYR A 48 -7.37 -2.07 17.05
N GLU A 49 -8.44 -1.94 16.27
CA GLU A 49 -9.79 -2.39 16.66
C GLU A 49 -9.99 -3.91 16.58
N ILE A 50 -9.09 -4.63 15.91
CA ILE A 50 -9.16 -6.10 15.70
C ILE A 50 -7.99 -6.80 16.42
N ALA A 51 -7.03 -6.04 16.97
CA ALA A 51 -5.88 -6.58 17.66
C ALA A 51 -6.26 -7.18 19.02
N ALA A 52 -6.02 -8.49 19.21
CA ALA A 52 -6.26 -9.17 20.49
C ALA A 52 -5.33 -8.67 21.61
N GLN A 53 -4.18 -8.12 21.25
CA GLN A 53 -3.25 -7.45 22.16
C GLN A 53 -2.84 -6.12 21.55
N VAL A 54 -3.18 -5.02 22.22
CA VAL A 54 -2.77 -3.67 21.83
C VAL A 54 -1.38 -3.41 22.42
N PRO A 55 -0.31 -3.35 21.62
CA PRO A 55 1.02 -3.04 22.14
C PRO A 55 1.03 -1.61 22.66
N THR A 56 1.52 -1.41 23.89
CA THR A 56 1.71 -0.08 24.43
C THR A 56 2.88 0.63 23.74
N PHE A 57 2.97 1.96 23.83
CA PHE A 57 4.07 2.72 23.25
C PHE A 57 5.46 2.18 23.69
N SER A 58 5.58 1.77 24.96
CA SER A 58 6.80 1.15 25.49
C SER A 58 7.11 -0.20 24.86
N ASP A 59 6.10 -1.02 24.56
CA ASP A 59 6.28 -2.31 23.88
C ASP A 59 6.75 -2.14 22.45
N VAL A 60 6.20 -1.15 21.73
CA VAL A 60 6.63 -0.81 20.37
C VAL A 60 8.09 -0.36 20.38
N LEU A 61 8.45 0.50 21.33
CA LEU A 61 9.80 1.03 21.44
C LEU A 61 10.81 -0.08 21.77
N GLN A 62 10.50 -0.97 22.72
CA GLN A 62 11.35 -2.12 23.02
C GLN A 62 11.43 -3.08 21.83
N MET A 63 10.31 -3.40 21.17
CA MET A 63 10.31 -4.29 20.00
C MET A 63 11.19 -3.76 18.86
N ILE A 64 11.24 -2.45 18.62
CA ILE A 64 12.11 -1.85 17.59
C ILE A 64 13.60 -2.07 17.91
N PHE A 65 14.00 -2.03 19.17
CA PHE A 65 15.41 -2.08 19.57
C PHE A 65 15.90 -3.46 20.03
N THR A 66 15.03 -4.29 20.61
CA THR A 66 15.38 -5.58 21.23
C THR A 66 14.70 -6.78 20.58
N GLY A 67 13.72 -6.55 19.70
CA GLY A 67 12.94 -7.62 19.08
C GLY A 67 11.90 -8.28 19.99
N HIS A 68 11.76 -7.83 21.25
CA HIS A 68 10.85 -8.41 22.23
C HIS A 68 9.99 -7.33 22.90
N THR A 69 8.75 -7.66 23.29
CA THR A 69 7.90 -6.77 24.10
C THR A 69 8.34 -6.76 25.57
N ALA A 70 7.82 -5.81 26.37
CA ALA A 70 8.11 -5.74 27.81
C ALA A 70 7.67 -7.00 28.58
N ALA A 71 6.72 -7.75 28.02
CA ALA A 71 6.23 -9.02 28.54
C ALA A 71 7.03 -10.25 28.05
N GLY A 72 8.11 -10.06 27.28
CA GLY A 72 8.91 -11.15 26.69
C GLY A 72 8.26 -11.81 25.47
N GLY A 73 7.21 -11.20 24.93
CA GLY A 73 6.56 -11.65 23.71
C GLY A 73 7.41 -11.33 22.48
N ASP A 74 7.71 -12.33 21.67
CA ASP A 74 8.32 -12.13 20.35
C ASP A 74 7.27 -11.62 19.34
N MET A 75 7.69 -11.12 18.17
CA MET A 75 6.79 -10.69 17.09
C MET A 75 5.79 -11.80 16.71
N ALA A 76 6.18 -13.07 16.87
CA ALA A 76 5.30 -14.22 16.72
C ALA A 76 4.15 -14.28 17.74
N SER A 77 4.36 -13.82 18.97
CA SER A 77 3.36 -13.88 20.04
C SER A 77 2.32 -12.74 19.96
N LEU A 78 2.73 -11.55 19.52
CA LEU A 78 1.79 -10.47 19.15
C LEU A 78 0.92 -10.83 17.94
N ARG A 79 1.33 -11.84 17.15
CA ARG A 79 0.53 -12.43 16.07
C ARG A 79 -0.43 -13.52 16.56
N LEU A 80 -0.20 -14.13 17.74
CA LEU A 80 -0.97 -15.26 18.28
C LEU A 80 -2.27 -14.83 19.00
N GLY A 81 -2.88 -13.75 18.53
CA GLY A 81 -4.19 -13.29 18.92
C GLY A 81 -5.26 -13.80 17.95
N ILE A 82 -5.60 -15.08 18.06
CA ILE A 82 -6.48 -15.85 17.15
C ILE A 82 -5.76 -16.25 15.86
N ASP A 83 -5.73 -17.56 15.59
CA ASP A 83 -5.11 -18.24 14.43
C ASP A 83 -5.85 -17.93 13.12
N GLY A 84 -5.95 -16.65 12.79
CA GLY A 84 -6.76 -16.13 11.71
C GLY A 84 -6.28 -14.74 11.33
N VAL A 85 -5.62 -14.69 10.17
CA VAL A 85 -5.40 -13.49 9.36
C VAL A 85 -4.20 -12.64 9.81
N SER A 86 -3.03 -12.94 9.22
CA SER A 86 -2.17 -11.85 8.74
C SER A 86 -3.07 -10.87 7.99
N GLN A 87 -3.32 -9.68 8.54
CA GLN A 87 -4.26 -8.74 7.94
C GLN A 87 -3.67 -8.21 6.64
N ALA A 88 -3.90 -8.97 5.59
CA ALA A 88 -3.77 -8.54 4.22
C ALA A 88 -4.45 -7.17 4.10
N THR A 89 -3.88 -6.28 3.29
CA THR A 89 -4.54 -5.00 2.99
C THR A 89 -6.01 -5.26 2.60
N PRO A 90 -6.94 -4.30 2.77
CA PRO A 90 -8.33 -4.49 2.38
C PRO A 90 -8.48 -5.02 0.95
N LEU A 91 -7.56 -4.66 0.04
CA LEU A 91 -7.57 -5.21 -1.31
C LEU A 91 -7.10 -6.67 -1.39
N ASP A 92 -6.12 -7.06 -0.59
CA ASP A 92 -5.56 -8.41 -0.57
C ASP A 92 -6.45 -9.40 0.20
N THR A 93 -7.10 -8.97 1.29
CA THR A 93 -8.20 -9.74 1.92
C THR A 93 -9.34 -9.94 0.95
N PHE A 94 -9.73 -8.90 0.20
CA PHE A 94 -10.78 -9.02 -0.81
C PHE A 94 -10.43 -10.06 -1.87
N LYS A 95 -9.21 -9.97 -2.42
CA LYS A 95 -8.72 -10.89 -3.45
C LYS A 95 -8.67 -12.33 -2.93
N THR A 96 -8.05 -12.56 -1.77
CA THR A 96 -7.94 -13.90 -1.18
C THR A 96 -9.30 -14.51 -0.85
N SER A 97 -10.23 -13.74 -0.27
CA SER A 97 -11.57 -14.24 0.03
C SER A 97 -12.39 -14.58 -1.22
N LEU A 98 -12.25 -13.81 -2.31
CA LEU A 98 -12.86 -14.17 -3.60
C LEU A 98 -12.28 -15.47 -4.19
N HIS A 99 -10.96 -15.67 -4.09
CA HIS A 99 -10.33 -16.91 -4.54
C HIS A 99 -10.73 -18.11 -3.67
N ALA A 100 -11.06 -17.88 -2.40
CA ALA A 100 -11.64 -18.89 -1.51
C ALA A 100 -13.12 -19.21 -1.81
N GLY A 101 -13.73 -18.55 -2.81
CA GLY A 101 -15.10 -18.81 -3.24
C GLY A 101 -16.17 -18.03 -2.48
N HIS A 102 -15.80 -17.08 -1.62
CA HIS A 102 -16.76 -16.21 -0.96
C HIS A 102 -17.33 -15.17 -1.93
N SER A 103 -18.61 -14.83 -1.78
CA SER A 103 -19.22 -13.76 -2.56
C SER A 103 -18.81 -12.39 -2.01
N VAL A 104 -18.82 -11.36 -2.86
CA VAL A 104 -18.49 -9.97 -2.46
C VAL A 104 -19.30 -9.51 -1.25
N GLN A 105 -20.57 -9.91 -1.15
CA GLN A 105 -21.44 -9.55 -0.03
C GLN A 105 -20.97 -10.15 1.30
N GLN A 106 -20.44 -11.39 1.28
CA GLN A 106 -19.87 -12.01 2.47
C GLN A 106 -18.55 -11.35 2.87
N VAL A 107 -17.73 -10.99 1.88
CA VAL A 107 -16.43 -10.33 2.11
C VAL A 107 -16.62 -8.96 2.76
N LEU A 108 -17.56 -8.16 2.26
CA LEU A 108 -17.83 -6.81 2.80
C LEU A 108 -18.42 -6.83 4.22
N GLN A 109 -18.90 -7.97 4.72
CA GLN A 109 -19.33 -8.12 6.12
C GLN A 109 -18.18 -8.41 7.08
N LEU A 110 -16.97 -8.65 6.59
CA LEU A 110 -15.81 -8.87 7.46
C LEU A 110 -15.50 -7.59 8.27
N PRO A 111 -15.08 -7.73 9.54
CA PRO A 111 -14.76 -6.59 10.41
C PRO A 111 -13.78 -5.59 9.78
N VAL A 112 -12.86 -6.08 8.94
CA VAL A 112 -11.88 -5.24 8.26
C VAL A 112 -12.52 -4.17 7.37
N TYR A 113 -13.75 -4.40 6.84
CA TYR A 113 -14.50 -3.46 5.99
C TYR A 113 -15.56 -2.65 6.74
N GLY A 114 -15.62 -2.71 8.08
CA GLY A 114 -16.61 -1.97 8.87
C GLY A 114 -16.55 -0.44 8.77
N GLY A 115 -15.54 0.11 8.06
CA GLY A 115 -15.39 1.55 7.80
C GLY A 115 -16.10 2.02 6.52
N VAL A 116 -16.37 3.33 6.44
CA VAL A 116 -17.21 3.95 5.39
C VAL A 116 -16.68 3.79 3.95
N LEU A 117 -15.36 3.72 3.73
CA LEU A 117 -14.79 3.77 2.37
C LEU A 117 -13.88 2.60 1.97
N ALA A 118 -13.01 2.11 2.86
CA ALA A 118 -11.98 1.14 2.47
C ALA A 118 -11.49 0.24 3.63
N GLY A 119 -12.28 0.16 4.71
CA GLY A 119 -11.93 -0.58 5.91
C GLY A 119 -11.30 0.24 7.03
N LEU A 120 -11.31 -0.34 8.23
CA LEU A 120 -10.90 0.33 9.46
C LEU A 120 -9.37 0.56 9.48
N GLY A 121 -8.95 1.78 9.84
CA GLY A 121 -7.54 2.20 9.86
C GLY A 121 -6.97 2.61 8.49
N TRP A 122 -7.17 1.81 7.45
CA TRP A 122 -6.59 2.05 6.12
C TRP A 122 -7.10 3.31 5.43
N GLN A 123 -8.36 3.67 5.67
CA GLN A 123 -8.94 4.91 5.14
C GLN A 123 -8.15 6.15 5.58
N TRP A 124 -7.69 6.20 6.82
CA TRP A 124 -6.93 7.35 7.35
C TRP A 124 -5.54 7.47 6.73
N VAL A 125 -4.86 6.34 6.53
CA VAL A 125 -3.56 6.31 5.84
C VAL A 125 -3.70 6.84 4.41
N ASN A 126 -4.75 6.41 3.71
CA ASN A 126 -4.97 6.82 2.34
C ASN A 126 -5.40 8.30 2.22
N ILE A 127 -6.20 8.80 3.17
CA ILE A 127 -6.52 10.23 3.28
C ILE A 127 -5.26 11.05 3.56
N ALA A 128 -4.35 10.57 4.42
CA ALA A 128 -3.10 11.26 4.70
C ALA A 128 -2.22 11.36 3.45
N TRP A 129 -2.12 10.29 2.64
CA TRP A 129 -1.43 10.34 1.35
C TRP A 129 -2.11 11.28 0.36
N LEU A 130 -3.44 11.26 0.27
CA LEU A 130 -4.17 12.21 -0.57
C LEU A 130 -3.90 13.66 -0.14
N ALA A 131 -3.95 13.96 1.15
CA ALA A 131 -3.68 15.29 1.69
C ALA A 131 -2.24 15.74 1.40
N GLY A 132 -1.25 14.86 1.59
CA GLY A 132 0.14 15.13 1.22
C GLY A 132 0.31 15.35 -0.29
N GLY A 133 -0.38 14.57 -1.12
CA GLY A 133 -0.40 14.74 -2.57
C GLY A 133 -1.01 16.08 -3.02
N LEU A 134 -2.14 16.47 -2.42
CA LEU A 134 -2.77 17.77 -2.64
C LEU A 134 -1.85 18.92 -2.20
N PHE A 135 -1.12 18.75 -1.11
CA PHE A 135 -0.12 19.72 -0.66
C PHE A 135 1.02 19.87 -1.68
N LEU A 136 1.54 18.78 -2.25
CA LEU A 136 2.56 18.83 -3.31
C LEU A 136 2.03 19.51 -4.59
N LEU A 137 0.76 19.31 -4.93
CA LEU A 137 0.10 20.02 -6.03
C LEU A 137 -0.01 21.52 -5.74
N TRP A 138 -0.40 21.89 -4.52
CA TRP A 138 -0.51 23.27 -4.10
C TRP A 138 0.85 24.00 -4.13
N GLN A 139 1.91 23.32 -3.69
CA GLN A 139 3.29 23.81 -3.81
C GLN A 139 3.83 23.81 -5.24
N LYS A 140 3.06 23.29 -6.21
CA LYS A 140 3.47 23.11 -7.62
C LYS A 140 4.76 22.28 -7.77
N ALA A 141 5.03 21.39 -6.82
CA ALA A 141 6.16 20.48 -6.87
C ALA A 141 5.94 19.35 -7.89
N ILE A 142 4.68 18.93 -8.08
CA ILE A 142 4.28 17.87 -9.01
C ILE A 142 3.23 18.39 -10.00
N ARG A 143 3.14 17.75 -11.17
CA ARG A 143 2.16 18.09 -12.21
C ARG A 143 0.86 17.35 -11.94
N TRP A 144 -0.28 18.04 -12.03
CA TRP A 144 -1.59 17.45 -11.78
C TRP A 144 -2.04 16.42 -12.83
N HIS A 145 -1.54 16.53 -14.08
CA HIS A 145 -1.91 15.62 -15.17
C HIS A 145 -1.64 14.16 -14.81
N ILE A 146 -0.48 13.86 -14.21
CA ILE A 146 -0.04 12.49 -13.87
C ILE A 146 -0.94 11.80 -12.83
N PRO A 147 -1.15 12.36 -11.61
CA PRO A 147 -2.00 11.71 -10.61
C PRO A 147 -3.46 11.65 -11.08
N VAL A 148 -3.96 12.68 -11.79
CA VAL A 148 -5.35 12.71 -12.26
C VAL A 148 -5.57 11.70 -13.39
N SER A 149 -4.67 11.63 -14.38
CA SER A 149 -4.79 10.67 -15.49
C SER A 149 -4.76 9.23 -14.99
N PHE A 150 -3.86 8.93 -14.05
CA PHE A 150 -3.80 7.63 -13.39
C PHE A 150 -5.09 7.29 -12.61
N LEU A 151 -5.57 8.19 -11.74
CA LEU A 151 -6.76 7.93 -10.93
C LEU A 151 -8.03 7.80 -11.80
N VAL A 152 -8.15 8.61 -12.85
CA VAL A 152 -9.28 8.53 -13.80
C VAL A 152 -9.22 7.22 -14.57
N SER A 153 -8.05 6.83 -15.09
CA SER A 153 -7.90 5.56 -15.82
C SER A 153 -8.20 4.36 -14.92
N LEU A 154 -7.65 4.33 -13.70
CA LEU A 154 -7.94 3.27 -12.73
C LEU A 154 -9.42 3.24 -12.36
N GLY A 155 -10.02 4.40 -12.09
CA GLY A 155 -11.44 4.53 -11.79
C GLY A 155 -12.32 4.02 -12.92
N LEU A 156 -11.98 4.33 -14.18
CA LEU A 156 -12.71 3.88 -15.36
C LEU A 156 -12.57 2.36 -15.56
N CYS A 157 -11.36 1.81 -15.45
CA CYS A 157 -11.17 0.36 -15.55
C CYS A 157 -11.92 -0.38 -14.42
N ALA A 158 -11.88 0.16 -13.21
CA ALA A 158 -12.59 -0.41 -12.06
C ALA A 158 -14.12 -0.30 -12.21
N THR A 159 -14.65 0.82 -12.71
CA THR A 159 -16.09 0.98 -12.96
C THR A 159 -16.57 0.03 -14.03
N LEU A 160 -15.84 -0.13 -15.14
CA LEU A 160 -16.20 -1.08 -16.18
C LEU A 160 -16.20 -2.51 -15.65
N GLY A 161 -15.14 -2.94 -14.95
CA GLY A 161 -15.09 -4.28 -14.35
C GLY A 161 -16.25 -4.53 -13.40
N TRP A 162 -16.53 -3.57 -12.52
CA TRP A 162 -17.63 -3.66 -11.57
C TRP A 162 -19.01 -3.69 -12.25
N LEU A 163 -19.23 -2.94 -13.33
CA LEU A 163 -20.50 -2.95 -14.07
C LEU A 163 -20.78 -4.31 -14.74
N PHE A 164 -19.75 -4.97 -15.27
CA PHE A 164 -19.93 -6.28 -15.93
C PHE A 164 -20.00 -7.45 -14.94
N SER A 165 -19.42 -7.32 -13.75
CA SER A 165 -19.37 -8.40 -12.75
C SER A 165 -19.36 -7.87 -11.32
N PRO A 166 -20.46 -7.24 -10.87
CA PRO A 166 -20.53 -6.59 -9.55
C PRO A 166 -20.48 -7.58 -8.38
N GLN A 167 -20.73 -8.86 -8.65
CA GLN A 167 -20.70 -9.95 -7.66
C GLN A 167 -19.31 -10.55 -7.45
N SER A 168 -18.34 -10.20 -8.31
CA SER A 168 -16.98 -10.75 -8.31
C SER A 168 -15.89 -9.68 -8.21
N LEU A 169 -16.23 -8.39 -8.43
CA LEU A 169 -15.28 -7.28 -8.39
C LEU A 169 -15.67 -6.26 -7.33
N ALA A 170 -14.65 -5.60 -6.78
CA ALA A 170 -14.85 -4.55 -5.78
C ALA A 170 -15.44 -3.29 -6.41
N SER A 171 -16.02 -2.45 -5.57
CA SER A 171 -16.49 -1.14 -6.01
C SER A 171 -15.29 -0.27 -6.45
N PRO A 172 -15.51 0.67 -7.39
CA PRO A 172 -14.45 1.58 -7.84
C PRO A 172 -13.84 2.42 -6.70
N GLN A 173 -14.68 2.78 -5.73
CA GLN A 173 -14.24 3.49 -4.53
C GLN A 173 -13.24 2.66 -3.73
N MET A 174 -13.47 1.36 -3.60
CA MET A 174 -12.53 0.46 -2.92
C MET A 174 -11.19 0.42 -3.65
N HIS A 175 -11.18 0.37 -4.99
CA HIS A 175 -9.91 0.44 -5.75
C HIS A 175 -9.15 1.76 -5.61
N LEU A 176 -9.87 2.89 -5.58
CA LEU A 176 -9.26 4.22 -5.43
C LEU A 176 -8.80 4.48 -3.99
N PHE A 177 -9.57 4.02 -3.00
CA PHE A 177 -9.36 4.36 -1.60
C PHE A 177 -8.71 3.27 -0.75
N SER A 178 -8.45 2.08 -1.31
CA SER A 178 -7.74 1.01 -0.63
C SER A 178 -6.30 0.86 -1.10
N GLY A 179 -5.49 0.22 -0.25
CA GLY A 179 -4.11 -0.12 -0.57
C GLY A 179 -3.21 1.10 -0.78
N ALA A 180 -2.22 0.97 -1.64
CA ALA A 180 -1.19 1.98 -1.89
C ALA A 180 -1.51 2.93 -3.08
N THR A 181 -2.78 3.00 -3.52
CA THR A 181 -3.17 3.75 -4.74
C THR A 181 -2.80 5.23 -4.67
N MET A 182 -3.14 5.95 -3.59
CA MET A 182 -2.80 7.37 -3.47
C MET A 182 -1.30 7.60 -3.28
N LEU A 183 -0.61 6.70 -2.57
CA LEU A 183 0.86 6.73 -2.47
C LEU A 183 1.49 6.61 -3.86
N GLY A 184 1.02 5.65 -4.66
CA GLY A 184 1.44 5.47 -6.05
C GLY A 184 1.20 6.72 -6.89
N ALA A 185 -0.03 7.23 -6.87
CA ALA A 185 -0.47 8.36 -7.68
C ALA A 185 0.35 9.64 -7.41
N PHE A 186 0.59 9.96 -6.13
CA PHE A 186 1.14 11.26 -5.73
C PHE A 186 2.62 11.27 -5.39
N PHE A 187 3.23 10.13 -5.06
CA PHE A 187 4.61 10.06 -4.55
C PHE A 187 5.53 9.13 -5.36
N ILE A 188 4.98 8.20 -6.16
CA ILE A 188 5.78 7.31 -7.01
C ILE A 188 5.74 7.77 -8.46
N LEU A 189 4.54 7.90 -9.03
CA LEU A 189 4.33 8.26 -10.44
C LEU A 189 4.83 9.65 -10.79
N THR A 190 4.88 10.54 -9.81
CA THR A 190 5.28 11.95 -9.93
C THR A 190 6.77 12.17 -9.66
N ASP A 191 7.58 11.11 -9.56
CA ASP A 191 9.04 11.22 -9.39
C ASP A 191 9.65 12.05 -10.54
N PRO A 192 10.29 13.21 -10.26
CA PRO A 192 10.74 14.16 -11.26
C PRO A 192 11.77 13.63 -12.25
N VAL A 193 12.48 12.55 -11.92
CA VAL A 193 13.52 11.98 -12.79
C VAL A 193 12.92 11.02 -13.83
N THR A 194 11.84 10.33 -13.47
CA THR A 194 11.26 9.26 -14.30
C THR A 194 9.94 9.64 -14.94
N ALA A 195 9.28 10.68 -14.43
CA ALA A 195 8.03 11.18 -14.96
C ALA A 195 8.23 11.88 -16.31
N SER A 196 7.22 11.79 -17.18
CA SER A 196 7.22 12.48 -18.47
C SER A 196 7.30 14.00 -18.29
N THR A 197 8.26 14.62 -18.97
CA THR A 197 8.48 16.07 -18.91
C THR A 197 7.61 16.85 -19.90
N THR A 198 6.84 16.18 -20.75
CA THR A 198 5.99 16.81 -21.78
C THR A 198 4.50 16.75 -21.40
N ASN A 199 3.71 17.75 -21.83
CA ASN A 199 2.26 17.76 -21.56
C ASN A 199 1.48 16.69 -22.35
N ARG A 200 2.01 16.21 -23.47
CA ARG A 200 1.35 15.17 -24.30
C ARG A 200 1.63 13.74 -23.83
N GLY A 201 2.68 13.55 -23.05
CA GLY A 201 3.04 12.24 -22.51
C GLY A 201 2.73 12.09 -21.02
N ALA A 202 1.97 13.00 -20.42
CA ALA A 202 1.56 13.01 -19.01
C ALA A 202 0.07 12.69 -18.87
#